data_AF-A0A2A4LDP9-F1
#
_entry.id   AF-A0A2A4LDP9-F1
#
_cell.length_a   1.000
_cell.length_b   1.000
_cell.length_c   1.000
_cell.angle_alpha   90.00
_cell.angle_beta   90.00
_cell.angle_gamma   90.00
#
_symmetry.space_group_name_H-M   'P 1'
#
loop_
_entity.id
_entity.type
_entity.pdbx_description
1 polymer ?
#
loop_
_entity_poly.entity_id
_entity_poly.type
_entity_poly.pdbx_seq_one_letter_code
_entity_poly.pdbx_strand_id
1 'polypeptide(L)'
;MFRPSAIVVLAFLLLAPFANFAAAGIKVTQKSRFYRVSGHSIQDVVRSMKQNGPYSWDHGRRALALADFRYRIKTETKKVNKLCRVISISLAMNIVYDLPRLSSRDRLSKTHKSRWRRISLMIKNHENRHGRYYRQFARELHNSLRQMKPRTNCRDFKREENRLRKSFERRNSARNRRFDARSYPRFNRRLRRLALLPLRR
;
A
#
# COMPACT_ATOMS: atom_id res chain seq x y z
N MET A 1 10.55 75.35 -36.95
CA MET A 1 9.83 74.08 -36.67
C MET A 1 10.82 73.10 -36.06
N PHE A 2 10.78 72.93 -34.73
CA PHE A 2 11.57 71.93 -34.01
C PHE A 2 10.67 70.73 -33.70
N ARG A 3 11.13 69.51 -33.93
CA ARG A 3 10.57 68.29 -33.31
C ARG A 3 11.70 67.44 -32.74
N PRO A 4 11.62 67.04 -31.46
CA PRO A 4 12.70 66.35 -30.75
C PRO A 4 12.59 64.82 -30.83
N SER A 5 13.73 64.22 -30.50
CA SER A 5 14.04 62.80 -30.38
C SER A 5 13.18 62.04 -29.38
N ALA A 6 12.93 60.75 -29.65
CA ALA A 6 12.45 59.80 -28.66
C ALA A 6 13.42 58.59 -28.62
N ILE A 7 14.22 58.53 -27.54
CA ILE A 7 14.99 57.34 -27.16
C ILE A 7 14.03 56.39 -26.45
N VAL A 8 13.76 55.24 -27.05
CA VAL A 8 12.96 54.17 -26.43
C VAL A 8 13.88 53.28 -25.61
N VAL A 9 13.80 53.37 -24.28
CA VAL A 9 14.47 52.45 -23.35
C VAL A 9 13.63 51.17 -23.27
N LEU A 10 14.15 50.07 -23.83
CA LEU A 10 13.52 48.75 -23.75
C LEU A 10 13.87 48.11 -22.40
N ALA A 11 12.90 48.03 -21.50
CA ALA A 11 13.04 47.35 -20.21
C ALA A 11 13.03 45.81 -20.40
N PHE A 12 14.16 45.16 -20.16
CA PHE A 12 14.30 43.71 -20.14
C PHE A 12 13.69 43.15 -18.84
N LEU A 13 12.47 42.60 -18.93
CA LEU A 13 11.85 41.83 -17.85
C LEU A 13 12.57 40.47 -17.71
N LEU A 14 13.48 40.38 -16.74
CA LEU A 14 14.09 39.12 -16.29
C LEU A 14 13.03 38.21 -15.67
N LEU A 15 12.47 37.31 -16.47
CA LEU A 15 11.71 36.15 -16.01
C LEU A 15 12.66 35.21 -15.26
N ALA A 16 12.69 35.31 -13.94
CA ALA A 16 13.37 34.35 -13.09
C ALA A 16 12.78 32.94 -13.32
N PRO A 17 13.60 31.90 -13.55
CA PRO A 17 13.10 30.55 -13.61
C PRO A 17 12.61 30.16 -12.21
N PHE A 18 11.29 29.99 -12.06
CA PHE A 18 10.75 29.25 -10.93
C PHE A 18 11.39 27.86 -10.96
N ALA A 19 12.33 27.63 -10.05
CA ALA A 19 12.85 26.31 -9.80
C ALA A 19 11.64 25.41 -9.47
N ASN A 20 11.27 24.54 -10.42
CA ASN A 20 10.35 23.45 -10.18
C ASN A 20 11.01 22.54 -9.14
N PHE A 21 10.80 22.83 -7.86
CA PHE A 21 10.93 21.83 -6.82
C PHE A 21 9.92 20.75 -7.17
N ALA A 22 10.38 19.68 -7.83
CA ALA A 22 9.58 18.49 -8.02
C ALA A 22 8.96 18.14 -6.67
N ALA A 23 7.63 18.28 -6.59
CA ALA A 23 6.93 18.22 -5.31
C ALA A 23 7.25 16.89 -4.63
N ALA A 24 7.96 16.98 -3.51
CA ALA A 24 8.24 15.87 -2.63
C ALA A 24 6.89 15.31 -2.15
N GLY A 25 6.58 14.05 -2.48
CA GLY A 25 5.23 13.50 -2.34
C GLY A 25 5.17 11.99 -2.21
N ILE A 26 3.94 11.45 -2.27
CA ILE A 26 3.65 10.02 -2.09
C ILE A 26 3.35 9.37 -3.44
N LYS A 27 4.15 8.38 -3.83
CA LYS A 27 3.90 7.52 -5.00
C LYS A 27 3.52 6.11 -4.53
N VAL A 28 2.30 5.66 -4.85
CA VAL A 28 1.87 4.29 -4.58
C VAL A 28 1.61 3.55 -5.87
N THR A 29 2.25 2.41 -6.05
CA THR A 29 1.92 1.44 -7.10
C THR A 29 1.30 0.19 -6.49
N GLN A 30 0.51 -0.52 -7.30
CA GLN A 30 -0.08 -1.79 -6.90
C GLN A 30 -0.04 -2.79 -8.05
N LYS A 31 0.21 -4.07 -7.74
CA LYS A 31 0.14 -5.15 -8.72
C LYS A 31 -0.47 -6.40 -8.13
N SER A 32 -1.10 -7.19 -8.99
CA SER A 32 -1.57 -8.53 -8.63
C SER A 32 -0.64 -9.57 -9.25
N ARG A 33 -0.25 -10.54 -8.44
CA ARG A 33 0.37 -11.80 -8.83
C ARG A 33 -0.65 -12.90 -8.66
N PHE A 34 -0.52 -13.95 -9.47
CA PHE A 34 -1.48 -15.03 -9.47
C PHE A 34 -0.78 -16.36 -9.32
N TYR A 35 -1.25 -17.16 -8.37
CA TYR A 35 -0.88 -18.57 -8.27
C TYR A 35 -2.02 -19.44 -8.81
N ARG A 36 -1.66 -20.55 -9.45
CA ARG A 36 -2.63 -21.41 -10.13
C ARG A 36 -3.37 -22.29 -9.13
N VAL A 37 -4.68 -22.39 -9.31
CA VAL A 37 -5.52 -23.36 -8.61
C VAL A 37 -6.35 -24.14 -9.60
N SER A 38 -6.63 -25.41 -9.29
CA SER A 38 -7.33 -26.31 -10.20
C SER A 38 -8.14 -27.37 -9.47
N GLY A 39 -9.08 -28.01 -10.17
CA GLY A 39 -9.88 -29.10 -9.65
C GLY A 39 -11.15 -29.39 -10.45
N HIS A 40 -11.78 -30.53 -10.16
CA HIS A 40 -13.03 -30.95 -10.80
C HIS A 40 -14.28 -30.46 -10.05
N SER A 41 -14.12 -30.14 -8.76
CA SER A 41 -15.15 -29.57 -7.88
C SER A 41 -14.68 -28.27 -7.20
N ILE A 42 -15.59 -27.55 -6.55
CA ILE A 42 -15.20 -26.36 -5.77
C ILE A 42 -14.37 -26.73 -4.52
N GLN A 43 -14.61 -27.92 -3.96
CA GLN A 43 -13.84 -28.48 -2.85
C GLN A 43 -12.39 -28.68 -3.26
N ASP A 44 -12.16 -29.23 -4.45
CA ASP A 44 -10.81 -29.44 -5.00
C ASP A 44 -10.08 -28.13 -5.23
N VAL A 45 -10.76 -27.12 -5.79
CA VAL A 45 -10.19 -25.79 -5.97
C VAL A 45 -9.78 -25.19 -4.63
N VAL A 46 -10.62 -25.30 -3.60
CA VAL A 46 -10.29 -24.80 -2.24
C VAL A 46 -9.15 -25.60 -1.61
N ARG A 47 -9.06 -26.92 -1.87
CA ARG A 47 -7.91 -27.73 -1.44
C ARG A 47 -6.63 -27.27 -2.13
N SER A 48 -6.67 -27.07 -3.44
CA SER A 48 -5.57 -26.54 -4.24
C SER A 48 -5.13 -25.15 -3.75
N MET A 49 -6.07 -24.28 -3.37
CA MET A 49 -5.75 -22.99 -2.75
C MET A 49 -4.96 -23.12 -1.45
N LYS A 50 -5.33 -24.06 -0.57
CA LYS A 50 -4.65 -24.28 0.71
C LYS A 50 -3.24 -24.85 0.52
N GLN A 51 -3.05 -25.68 -0.50
CA GLN A 51 -1.76 -26.29 -0.84
C GLN A 51 -0.82 -25.29 -1.51
N ASN A 52 -1.33 -24.52 -2.48
CA ASN A 52 -0.51 -23.68 -3.36
C ASN A 52 -0.43 -22.21 -2.91
N GLY A 53 -1.25 -21.80 -1.93
CA GLY A 53 -1.35 -20.41 -1.50
C GLY A 53 -0.04 -19.85 -0.93
N PRO A 54 0.16 -18.53 -0.96
CA PRO A 54 1.39 -17.89 -0.48
C PRO A 54 1.63 -18.17 1.01
N TYR A 55 2.91 -18.26 1.40
CA TYR A 55 3.26 -18.39 2.81
C TYR A 55 3.13 -17.03 3.51
N SER A 56 2.33 -16.97 4.57
CA SER A 56 2.22 -15.79 5.42
C SER A 56 3.14 -15.94 6.62
N TRP A 57 4.17 -15.09 6.68
CA TRP A 57 5.09 -15.03 7.82
C TRP A 57 4.40 -14.55 9.10
N ASP A 58 3.42 -13.64 8.97
CA ASP A 58 2.63 -13.14 10.11
C ASP A 58 1.80 -14.23 10.79
N HIS A 59 1.33 -15.23 10.03
CA HIS A 59 0.46 -16.30 10.52
C HIS A 59 1.16 -17.68 10.60
N GLY A 60 2.43 -17.77 10.20
CA GLY A 60 3.23 -19.01 10.21
C GLY A 60 2.71 -20.12 9.31
N ARG A 61 1.87 -19.81 8.31
CA ARG A 61 1.19 -20.82 7.46
C ARG A 61 0.81 -20.27 6.09
N ARG A 62 0.47 -21.17 5.17
CA ARG A 62 -0.08 -20.77 3.86
C ARG A 62 -1.46 -20.12 4.03
N ALA A 63 -1.64 -19.01 3.32
CA ALA A 63 -2.89 -18.26 3.24
C ALA A 63 -3.59 -18.49 1.89
N LEU A 64 -4.89 -18.19 1.82
CA LEU A 64 -5.65 -18.28 0.55
C LEU A 64 -5.39 -17.11 -0.41
N ALA A 65 -4.75 -16.07 0.10
CA ALA A 65 -4.21 -14.93 -0.61
C ALA A 65 -3.35 -14.13 0.37
N LEU A 66 -2.58 -13.17 -0.14
CA LEU A 66 -1.78 -12.28 0.67
C LEU A 66 -1.73 -10.89 0.03
N ALA A 67 -2.01 -9.85 0.81
CA ALA A 67 -1.60 -8.50 0.51
C ALA A 67 -0.31 -8.18 1.28
N ASP A 68 0.69 -7.67 0.57
CA ASP A 68 1.94 -7.21 1.18
C ASP A 68 2.35 -5.86 0.56
N PHE A 69 3.26 -5.15 1.22
CA PHE A 69 3.80 -3.91 0.70
C PHE A 69 5.27 -3.74 1.03
N ARG A 70 5.98 -3.05 0.13
CA ARG A 70 7.31 -2.50 0.40
C ARG A 70 7.27 -1.00 0.21
N TYR A 71 7.95 -0.26 1.08
CA TYR A 71 8.04 1.18 0.94
C TYR A 71 9.48 1.67 1.14
N ARG A 72 9.80 2.78 0.48
CA ARG A 72 11.03 3.55 0.65
C ARG A 72 10.64 4.97 0.97
N ILE A 73 11.33 5.56 1.93
CA ILE A 73 11.14 6.96 2.30
C ILE A 73 12.49 7.66 2.32
N LYS A 74 12.56 8.81 1.67
CA LYS A 74 13.71 9.70 1.71
C LYS A 74 13.30 10.99 2.41
N THR A 75 14.03 11.36 3.44
CA THR A 75 13.84 12.60 4.19
C THR A 75 15.10 13.44 4.10
N GLU A 76 14.97 14.66 3.60
CA GLU A 76 16.06 15.63 3.61
C GLU A 76 15.91 16.49 4.88
N THR A 77 16.93 16.45 5.73
CA THR A 77 16.98 17.21 6.97
C THR A 77 18.08 18.25 6.85
N LYS A 78 17.76 19.53 7.11
CA LYS A 78 18.74 20.62 7.15
C LYS A 78 18.64 21.38 8.46
N LYS A 79 19.78 21.95 8.89
CA LYS A 79 19.85 22.90 10.00
C LYS A 79 19.64 24.31 9.44
N VAL A 80 18.52 24.93 9.78
CA VAL A 80 18.12 26.28 9.35
C VAL A 80 17.82 27.10 10.60
N ASN A 81 18.49 28.25 10.76
CA ASN A 81 18.40 29.10 11.94
C ASN A 81 18.68 28.32 13.24
N LYS A 82 19.79 27.57 13.26
CA LYS A 82 20.20 26.68 14.37
C LYS A 82 19.23 25.52 14.69
N LEU A 83 18.15 25.35 13.93
CA LEU A 83 17.15 24.29 14.11
C LEU A 83 17.17 23.28 12.96
N CYS A 84 17.29 22.00 13.31
CA CYS A 84 17.19 20.87 12.41
C CYS A 84 15.73 20.56 12.12
N ARG A 85 15.36 20.57 10.84
CA ARG A 85 14.00 20.32 10.36
C ARG A 85 14.00 19.52 9.07
N VAL A 86 12.89 18.86 8.78
CA VAL A 86 12.67 18.28 7.46
C VAL A 86 12.38 19.40 6.47
N ILE A 87 13.04 19.39 5.30
CA ILE A 87 12.77 20.33 4.20
C ILE A 87 12.13 19.65 2.99
N SER A 88 12.33 18.34 2.81
CA SER A 88 11.70 17.57 1.75
C SER A 88 11.48 16.11 2.17
N ILE A 89 10.39 15.50 1.68
CA ILE A 89 10.04 14.09 1.93
C ILE A 89 9.51 13.47 0.65
N SER A 90 10.07 12.33 0.26
CA SER A 90 9.45 11.49 -0.76
C SER A 90 9.20 10.09 -0.22
N LEU A 91 8.00 9.55 -0.50
CA LEU A 91 7.62 8.20 -0.09
C LEU A 91 7.15 7.43 -1.33
N ALA A 92 7.83 6.32 -1.63
CA ALA A 92 7.42 5.38 -2.67
C ALA A 92 6.96 4.07 -2.02
N MET A 93 5.80 3.55 -2.42
CA MET A 93 5.23 2.30 -1.94
C MET A 93 4.80 1.41 -3.10
N ASN A 94 5.07 0.12 -3.00
CA ASN A 94 4.59 -0.91 -3.90
C ASN A 94 3.77 -1.93 -3.11
N ILE A 95 2.49 -2.08 -3.46
CA ILE A 95 1.57 -3.06 -2.89
C ILE A 95 1.47 -4.26 -3.84
N VAL A 96 1.64 -5.46 -3.31
CA VAL A 96 1.54 -6.70 -4.07
C VAL A 96 0.41 -7.53 -3.49
N TYR A 97 -0.46 -8.05 -4.35
CA TYR A 97 -1.49 -9.00 -3.98
C TYR A 97 -1.19 -10.35 -4.63
N ASP A 98 -1.00 -11.40 -3.84
CA ASP A 98 -0.92 -12.78 -4.31
C ASP A 98 -2.31 -13.40 -4.26
N LEU A 99 -2.94 -13.59 -5.42
CA LEU A 99 -4.33 -14.01 -5.55
C LEU A 99 -4.44 -15.37 -6.25
N PRO A 100 -5.42 -16.21 -5.89
CA PRO A 100 -5.64 -17.47 -6.59
C PRO A 100 -6.29 -17.20 -7.95
N ARG A 101 -5.83 -17.93 -8.98
CA ARG A 101 -6.40 -17.90 -10.33
C ARG A 101 -6.70 -19.31 -10.81
N LEU A 102 -7.96 -19.54 -11.17
CA LEU A 102 -8.40 -20.81 -11.73
C LEU A 102 -7.67 -21.11 -13.04
N SER A 103 -7.28 -22.37 -13.24
CA SER A 103 -6.61 -22.82 -14.45
C SER A 103 -7.54 -22.66 -15.66
N SER A 104 -7.00 -22.21 -16.79
CA SER A 104 -7.74 -22.19 -18.06
C SER A 104 -8.17 -23.59 -18.52
N ARG A 105 -7.50 -24.64 -18.04
CA ARG A 105 -7.79 -26.05 -18.34
C ARG A 105 -8.84 -26.67 -17.40
N ASP A 106 -9.33 -25.94 -16.41
CA ASP A 106 -10.31 -26.47 -15.46
C ASP A 106 -11.68 -26.71 -16.11
N ARG A 107 -12.23 -27.90 -15.89
CA ARG A 107 -13.54 -28.34 -16.39
C ARG A 107 -14.63 -28.28 -15.31
N LEU A 108 -14.65 -27.21 -14.53
CA LEU A 108 -15.70 -27.00 -13.52
C LEU A 108 -17.08 -26.86 -14.19
N SER A 109 -18.09 -27.49 -13.58
CA SER A 109 -19.50 -27.27 -13.94
C SER A 109 -19.90 -25.79 -13.75
N LYS A 110 -20.97 -25.34 -14.44
CA LYS A 110 -21.49 -23.96 -14.30
C LYS A 110 -21.70 -23.57 -12.83
N THR A 111 -22.24 -24.51 -12.07
CA THR A 111 -22.54 -24.41 -10.64
C THR A 111 -21.27 -24.22 -9.78
N HIS A 112 -20.18 -24.91 -10.08
CA HIS A 112 -18.88 -24.70 -9.39
C HIS A 112 -18.19 -23.41 -9.85
N LYS A 113 -18.25 -23.05 -11.13
CA LYS A 113 -17.72 -21.77 -11.65
C LYS A 113 -18.36 -20.56 -10.96
N SER A 114 -19.67 -20.58 -10.73
CA SER A 114 -20.38 -19.52 -10.00
C SER A 114 -19.91 -19.39 -8.54
N ARG A 115 -19.71 -20.51 -7.84
CA ARG A 115 -19.13 -20.52 -6.48
C ARG A 115 -17.71 -19.97 -6.46
N TRP A 116 -16.86 -20.41 -7.40
CA TRP A 116 -15.51 -19.90 -7.57
C TRP A 116 -15.48 -18.38 -7.74
N ARG A 117 -16.29 -17.80 -8.64
CA ARG A 117 -16.36 -16.33 -8.83
C ARG A 117 -16.67 -15.58 -7.54
N ARG A 118 -17.58 -16.12 -6.71
CA ARG A 118 -17.92 -15.53 -5.41
C ARG A 118 -16.78 -15.64 -4.40
N ILE A 119 -16.08 -16.77 -4.37
CA ILE A 119 -14.91 -16.99 -3.49
C ILE A 119 -13.77 -16.05 -3.88
N SER A 120 -13.40 -16.00 -5.16
CA SER A 120 -12.30 -15.18 -5.64
C SER A 120 -12.56 -13.68 -5.45
N LEU A 121 -13.80 -13.22 -5.67
CA LEU A 121 -14.20 -11.84 -5.37
C LEU A 121 -14.11 -11.53 -3.88
N MET A 122 -14.60 -12.42 -3.01
CA MET A 122 -14.54 -12.25 -1.57
C MET A 122 -13.08 -12.14 -1.08
N ILE A 123 -12.20 -13.00 -1.57
CA ILE A 123 -10.76 -12.97 -1.28
C ILE A 123 -10.15 -11.65 -1.74
N LYS A 124 -10.36 -11.27 -3.00
CA LYS A 124 -9.86 -10.01 -3.54
C LYS A 124 -10.31 -8.81 -2.70
N ASN A 125 -11.56 -8.80 -2.23
CA ASN A 125 -12.09 -7.72 -1.39
C ASN A 125 -11.46 -7.68 0.00
N HIS A 126 -11.14 -8.84 0.59
CA HIS A 126 -10.38 -8.95 1.84
C HIS A 126 -8.97 -8.35 1.66
N GLU A 127 -8.24 -8.81 0.64
CA GLU A 127 -6.88 -8.30 0.37
C GLU A 127 -6.85 -6.81 0.02
N ASN A 128 -7.84 -6.32 -0.74
CA ASN A 128 -7.98 -4.90 -1.04
C ASN A 128 -8.15 -4.03 0.22
N ARG A 129 -8.71 -4.58 1.31
CA ARG A 129 -8.82 -3.84 2.58
C ARG A 129 -7.44 -3.63 3.21
N HIS A 130 -6.56 -4.63 3.21
CA HIS A 130 -5.17 -4.47 3.62
C HIS A 130 -4.46 -3.42 2.76
N GLY A 131 -4.63 -3.49 1.44
CA GLY A 131 -4.09 -2.48 0.51
C GLY A 131 -4.52 -1.04 0.83
N ARG A 132 -5.79 -0.84 1.24
CA ARG A 132 -6.24 0.49 1.71
C ARG A 132 -5.55 0.92 3.00
N TYR A 133 -5.30 0.00 3.94
CA TYR A 133 -4.53 0.32 5.15
C TYR A 133 -3.09 0.71 4.83
N TYR A 134 -2.43 0.04 3.87
CA TYR A 134 -1.07 0.43 3.45
C TYR A 134 -1.03 1.84 2.86
N ARG A 135 -2.02 2.19 2.02
CA ARG A 135 -2.17 3.56 1.49
C ARG A 135 -2.42 4.59 2.58
N GLN A 136 -3.22 4.26 3.59
CA GLN A 136 -3.44 5.13 4.75
C GLN A 136 -2.15 5.31 5.54
N PHE A 137 -1.43 4.23 5.84
CA PHE A 137 -0.12 4.28 6.49
C PHE A 137 0.86 5.19 5.75
N ALA A 138 0.96 5.09 4.41
CA ALA A 138 1.82 5.98 3.62
C ALA A 138 1.50 7.47 3.84
N ARG A 139 0.21 7.83 3.78
CA ARG A 139 -0.25 9.21 3.97
C ARG A 139 -0.01 9.71 5.38
N GLU A 140 -0.40 8.93 6.38
CA GLU A 140 -0.26 9.32 7.78
C GLU A 140 1.21 9.48 8.18
N LEU A 141 2.08 8.55 7.75
CA LEU A 141 3.51 8.62 8.01
C LEU A 141 4.15 9.84 7.34
N HIS A 142 3.89 10.04 6.04
CA HIS A 142 4.41 11.18 5.29
C HIS A 142 4.02 12.52 5.93
N ASN A 143 2.73 12.69 6.26
CA ASN A 143 2.24 13.93 6.85
C ASN A 143 2.84 14.17 8.25
N SER A 144 2.97 13.12 9.05
CA SER A 144 3.53 13.25 10.41
C SER A 144 5.00 13.61 10.40
N LEU A 145 5.77 13.05 9.46
CA LEU A 145 7.17 13.43 9.28
C LEU A 145 7.32 14.87 8.79
N ARG A 146 6.41 15.33 7.92
CA ARG A 146 6.37 16.72 7.45
C ARG A 146 6.08 17.71 8.57
N GLN A 147 5.27 17.30 9.55
CA GLN A 147 4.84 18.11 10.70
C GLN A 147 5.76 17.97 11.92
N MET A 148 6.88 17.24 11.82
CA MET A 148 7.81 17.10 12.93
C MET A 148 8.34 18.47 13.38
N LYS A 149 8.25 18.73 14.69
CA LYS A 149 8.78 19.95 15.30
C LYS A 149 10.30 20.01 15.11
N PRO A 150 10.87 21.15 14.66
CA PRO A 150 12.30 21.34 14.58
C PRO A 150 12.99 21.18 15.94
N ARG A 151 14.26 20.78 15.96
CA ARG A 151 15.07 20.67 17.18
C ARG A 151 16.44 21.30 16.99
N THR A 152 17.03 21.85 18.06
CA THR A 152 18.39 22.42 18.03
C THR A 152 19.47 21.36 17.77
N ASN A 153 19.26 20.14 18.28
CA ASN A 153 20.14 19.00 18.07
C ASN A 153 19.63 18.10 16.92
N CYS A 154 20.41 18.01 15.84
CA CYS A 154 20.07 17.20 14.67
C CYS A 154 20.07 15.69 14.97
N ARG A 155 20.93 15.22 15.88
CA ARG A 155 20.97 13.80 16.26
C ARG A 155 19.68 13.40 16.95
N ASP A 156 19.17 14.23 17.83
CA ASP A 156 17.90 13.99 18.52
C ASP A 156 16.71 14.09 17.56
N PHE A 157 16.76 15.02 16.61
CA PHE A 157 15.77 15.08 15.53
C PHE A 157 15.69 13.78 14.74
N LYS A 158 16.83 13.23 14.27
CA LYS A 158 16.86 11.96 13.52
C LYS A 158 16.44 10.77 14.40
N ARG A 159 16.75 10.78 15.69
CA ARG A 159 16.28 9.75 16.64
C ARG A 159 14.75 9.76 16.74
N GLU A 160 14.16 10.94 16.86
CA GLU A 160 12.71 11.12 16.93
C GLU A 160 12.03 10.71 15.62
N GLU A 161 12.62 11.08 14.48
CA GLU A 161 12.16 10.67 13.16
C GLU A 161 12.06 9.13 13.06
N ASN A 162 13.11 8.43 13.49
CA ASN A 162 13.16 6.97 13.50
C ASN A 162 12.14 6.35 14.47
N ARG A 163 11.94 6.95 15.64
CA ARG A 163 10.91 6.50 16.60
C ARG A 163 9.51 6.64 16.00
N LEU A 164 9.23 7.77 15.36
CA LEU A 164 7.96 8.04 14.69
C LEU A 164 7.67 7.02 13.59
N ARG A 165 8.66 6.75 12.72
CA ARG A 165 8.56 5.73 11.67
C ARG A 165 8.21 4.35 12.24
N LYS A 166 8.97 3.88 13.24
CA LYS A 166 8.72 2.59 13.90
C LYS A 166 7.33 2.53 14.56
N SER A 167 6.86 3.63 15.13
CA SER A 167 5.51 3.72 15.71
C SER A 167 4.42 3.53 14.65
N PHE A 168 4.57 4.17 13.49
CA PHE A 168 3.63 4.00 12.37
C PHE A 168 3.63 2.57 11.81
N GLU A 169 4.80 1.94 11.71
CA GLU A 169 4.92 0.54 11.27
C GLU A 169 4.17 -0.41 12.23
N ARG A 170 4.41 -0.26 13.55
CA ARG A 170 3.72 -1.05 14.57
C ARG A 170 2.20 -0.84 14.52
N ARG A 171 1.73 0.41 14.40
CA ARG A 171 0.29 0.71 14.29
C ARG A 171 -0.32 0.10 13.03
N ASN A 172 0.37 0.17 11.90
CA ASN A 172 -0.10 -0.44 10.66
C ASN A 172 -0.19 -1.98 10.79
N SER A 173 0.85 -2.63 11.34
CA SER A 173 0.83 -4.08 11.61
C SER A 173 -0.33 -4.46 12.54
N ALA A 174 -0.50 -3.74 13.65
CA ALA A 174 -1.59 -3.98 14.59
C ALA A 174 -2.97 -3.79 13.93
N ARG A 175 -3.15 -2.76 13.10
CA ARG A 175 -4.41 -2.51 12.35
C ARG A 175 -4.74 -3.67 11.42
N ASN A 176 -3.77 -4.19 10.69
CA ASN A 176 -3.96 -5.32 9.77
C ASN A 176 -4.31 -6.61 10.54
N ARG A 177 -3.55 -6.96 11.60
CA ARG A 177 -3.85 -8.13 12.45
C ARG A 177 -5.23 -8.05 13.10
N ARG A 178 -5.63 -6.87 13.60
CA ARG A 178 -6.98 -6.65 14.16
C ARG A 178 -8.08 -6.76 13.11
N PHE A 179 -7.81 -6.43 11.85
CA PHE A 179 -8.79 -6.62 10.78
C PHE A 179 -8.96 -8.11 10.47
N ASP A 180 -7.87 -8.86 10.33
CA ASP A 180 -7.89 -10.32 10.14
C ASP A 180 -8.65 -11.03 11.27
N ALA A 181 -8.28 -10.77 12.52
CA ALA A 181 -8.92 -11.39 13.67
C ALA A 181 -10.45 -11.18 13.69
N ARG A 182 -10.91 -9.98 13.31
CA ARG A 182 -12.34 -9.64 13.26
C ARG A 182 -13.06 -10.21 12.05
N SER A 183 -12.40 -10.30 10.89
CA SER A 183 -13.04 -10.72 9.64
C SER A 183 -13.01 -12.23 9.44
N TYR A 184 -12.03 -12.93 9.99
CA TYR A 184 -11.79 -14.37 9.77
C TYR A 184 -12.98 -15.27 10.11
N PRO A 185 -13.71 -15.11 11.23
CA PRO A 185 -14.86 -15.97 11.52
C PRO A 185 -15.95 -15.88 10.43
N ARG A 186 -16.30 -14.65 10.02
CA ARG A 186 -17.30 -14.40 8.98
C ARG A 186 -16.80 -14.88 7.61
N PHE A 187 -15.53 -14.61 7.29
CA PHE A 187 -14.88 -15.05 6.06
C PHE A 187 -14.89 -16.58 5.96
N ASN A 188 -14.45 -17.29 7.00
CA ASN A 188 -14.36 -18.75 7.02
C ASN A 188 -15.73 -19.42 6.92
N ARG A 189 -16.74 -18.90 7.62
CA ARG A 189 -18.12 -19.40 7.51
C ARG A 189 -18.65 -19.26 6.08
N ARG A 190 -18.45 -18.09 5.46
CA ARG A 190 -18.86 -17.83 4.08
C ARG A 190 -18.08 -18.69 3.07
N LEU A 191 -16.78 -18.87 3.28
CA LEU A 191 -15.94 -19.74 2.47
C LEU A 191 -16.46 -21.18 2.52
N ARG A 192 -16.69 -21.74 3.72
CA ARG A 192 -17.19 -23.13 3.86
C ARG A 192 -18.52 -23.35 3.15
N ARG A 193 -19.48 -22.42 3.30
CA ARG A 193 -20.76 -22.47 2.58
C ARG A 193 -20.57 -22.44 1.06
N LEU A 194 -19.74 -21.54 0.55
CA LEU A 194 -19.46 -21.45 -0.90
C LEU A 194 -18.64 -22.63 -1.41
N ALA A 195 -17.82 -23.25 -0.56
CA ALA A 195 -16.97 -24.38 -0.88
C ALA A 195 -17.66 -25.73 -0.68
N LEU A 196 -18.92 -25.77 -0.24
CA LEU A 196 -19.63 -27.01 0.10
C LEU A 196 -18.85 -27.87 1.11
N LEU A 197 -18.19 -27.21 2.08
CA LEU A 197 -17.47 -27.86 3.16
C LEU A 197 -18.32 -27.86 4.43
N PRO A 198 -18.21 -28.87 5.30
CA PRO A 198 -18.89 -28.89 6.59
C PRO A 198 -18.58 -27.61 7.39
N LEU A 199 -19.57 -27.04 8.07
CA LEU A 199 -19.34 -26.01 9.07
C LEU A 199 -18.65 -26.67 10.27
N ARG A 200 -17.64 -26.01 10.85
CA ARG A 200 -17.14 -26.44 12.16
C ARG A 200 -18.24 -26.12 13.18
N ARG A 201 -18.60 -27.11 14.00
CA ARG A 201 -19.40 -26.90 15.21
C ARG A 201 -18.67 -25.90 16.11
#